data_AF-A0A4W3IXS0-F1
#
_entry.id   AF-A0A4W3IXS0-F1
#
_cell.length_a   1.000
_cell.length_b   1.000
_cell.length_c   1.000
_cell.angle_alpha   90.00
_cell.angle_beta   90.00
_cell.angle_gamma   90.00
#
_symmetry.space_group_name_H-M   'P 1'
#
loop_
_entity.id
_entity.type
_entity.pdbx_description
1 polymer ?
#
loop_
_entity_poly.entity_id
_entity_poly.type
_entity_poly.pdbx_seq_one_letter_code
_entity_poly.pdbx_strand_id
1 'polypeptide(L)'
;MMLTFGLFQVLSFFYREVLALGLLAFAGWPLVSRLFYQNKVMASTWILFSFVLAVFPLMPVVGRASNIPLVTGAGLLSVIFGCVCWASFRTGKMKALHTSIERRIFITQMLIIIMSIYVVKTTHASLARKQGLPVINQIISWMTLASSFLMPVLSSTVFFHRLLSISLSLISTYLLLSTGYEALFPLVLCCLMFVWINLEQETVQIHGISPAQKLSMIDFAQKADGTQLRQIRLDDIRRSYFFTFFIVTAFFGTGNIASVNSFDPASVYCFLTVFNPFVMGALMMWKILIPFVIVMCAFESIQVSTQLSSNSLFLIVLVISDIMALHFFFLVKDYGSWLDIGTSISHYVIVMSMTIFLMFLSRLADILTTQRIRLPEKIKWHFL
;
A
#
# COMPACT_ATOMS: atom_id res chain seq x y z
N MET A 1 -11.05 18.72 -17.37
CA MET A 1 -10.01 17.77 -16.90
C MET A 1 -10.35 17.20 -15.52
N MET A 2 -10.48 18.00 -14.44
CA MET A 2 -10.87 17.46 -13.12
C MET A 2 -12.27 16.82 -13.09
N LEU A 3 -13.27 17.43 -13.74
CA LEU A 3 -14.63 16.87 -13.84
C LEU A 3 -14.68 15.54 -14.60
N THR A 4 -13.98 15.46 -15.74
CA THR A 4 -13.88 14.23 -16.55
C THR A 4 -13.18 13.09 -15.79
N PHE A 5 -12.26 13.43 -14.89
CA PHE A 5 -11.59 12.45 -14.04
C PHE A 5 -12.43 12.01 -12.83
N GLY A 6 -13.18 12.93 -12.22
CA GLY A 6 -14.17 12.59 -11.20
C GLY A 6 -15.24 11.63 -11.75
N LEU A 7 -15.71 11.85 -12.97
CA LEU A 7 -16.61 10.93 -13.69
C LEU A 7 -16.02 9.53 -13.85
N PHE A 8 -14.73 9.42 -14.18
CA PHE A 8 -14.05 8.14 -14.30
C PHE A 8 -14.01 7.37 -12.96
N GLN A 9 -13.75 8.10 -11.87
CA GLN A 9 -13.78 7.52 -10.52
C GLN A 9 -15.20 7.11 -10.13
N VAL A 10 -16.22 7.90 -10.44
CA VAL A 10 -17.63 7.55 -10.19
C VAL A 10 -18.02 6.29 -10.96
N LEU A 11 -17.65 6.18 -12.24
CA LEU A 11 -17.90 4.99 -13.07
C LEU A 11 -17.24 3.73 -12.50
N SER A 12 -16.12 3.86 -11.79
CA SER A 12 -15.43 2.72 -11.17
C SER A 12 -16.23 2.02 -10.07
N PHE A 13 -17.15 2.73 -9.40
CA PHE A 13 -18.06 2.13 -8.40
C PHE A 13 -19.14 1.26 -9.06
N PHE A 14 -19.48 1.52 -10.32
CA PHE A 14 -20.44 0.72 -11.08
C PHE A 14 -19.74 -0.42 -11.83
N TYR A 15 -18.58 -0.15 -12.43
CA TYR A 15 -17.83 -1.10 -13.23
C TYR A 15 -16.36 -1.10 -12.83
N ARG A 16 -15.91 -2.19 -12.18
CA ARG A 16 -14.49 -2.32 -11.76
C ARG A 16 -13.51 -2.30 -12.93
N GLU A 17 -13.96 -2.72 -14.11
CA GLU A 17 -13.16 -2.72 -15.35
C GLU A 17 -12.71 -1.32 -15.76
N VAL A 18 -13.43 -0.28 -15.32
CA VAL A 18 -13.03 1.11 -15.52
C VAL A 18 -11.71 1.39 -14.80
N LEU A 19 -11.42 0.76 -13.64
CA LEU A 19 -10.12 0.91 -12.97
C LEU A 19 -8.97 0.36 -13.81
N ALA A 20 -9.19 -0.75 -14.52
CA ALA A 20 -8.20 -1.29 -15.44
C ALA A 20 -7.91 -0.29 -16.57
N LEU A 21 -8.94 0.30 -17.18
CA LEU A 21 -8.78 1.36 -18.19
C LEU A 21 -8.03 2.58 -17.64
N GLY A 22 -8.25 2.94 -16.37
CA GLY A 22 -7.57 4.08 -15.73
C GLY A 22 -6.09 3.81 -15.51
N LEU A 23 -5.76 2.60 -15.05
CA LEU A 23 -4.38 2.15 -14.90
C LEU A 23 -3.64 2.09 -16.24
N LEU A 24 -4.32 1.68 -17.31
CA LEU A 24 -3.79 1.73 -18.67
C LEU A 24 -3.53 3.18 -19.15
N ALA A 25 -4.45 4.09 -18.86
CA ALA A 25 -4.24 5.52 -19.16
C ALA A 25 -3.04 6.08 -18.38
N PHE A 26 -2.86 5.68 -17.11
CA PHE A 26 -1.72 6.09 -16.29
C PHE A 26 -0.39 5.49 -16.75
N ALA A 27 -0.42 4.27 -17.30
CA ALA A 27 0.75 3.67 -17.93
C ALA A 27 1.30 4.56 -19.07
N GLY A 28 0.44 5.33 -19.76
CA GLY A 28 0.85 6.27 -20.80
C GLY A 28 1.56 7.54 -20.31
N TRP A 29 1.51 7.88 -19.02
CA TRP A 29 2.05 9.15 -18.52
C TRP A 29 3.56 9.34 -18.78
N PRO A 30 4.44 8.36 -18.55
CA PRO A 30 5.87 8.48 -18.86
C PRO A 30 6.17 8.70 -20.34
N LEU A 31 5.25 8.32 -21.25
CA LEU A 31 5.40 8.53 -22.70
C LEU A 31 5.04 9.96 -23.10
N VAL A 32 4.03 10.55 -22.46
CA VAL A 32 3.60 11.93 -22.68
C VAL A 32 4.59 12.91 -22.04
N SER A 33 5.13 12.56 -20.87
CA SER A 33 6.18 13.33 -20.23
C SER A 33 7.54 13.00 -20.86
N ARG A 34 8.51 13.93 -20.83
CA ARG A 34 9.88 13.69 -21.33
C ARG A 34 10.67 12.62 -20.53
N LEU A 35 10.01 11.95 -19.58
CA LEU A 35 10.58 10.93 -18.69
C LEU A 35 11.08 9.69 -19.44
N PHE A 36 10.36 9.23 -20.48
CA PHE A 36 10.77 8.06 -21.26
C PHE A 36 12.15 8.23 -21.92
N TYR A 37 12.49 9.45 -22.34
CA TYR A 37 13.76 9.74 -23.01
C TYR A 37 14.95 9.79 -22.05
N GLN A 38 14.72 10.14 -20.79
CA GLN A 38 15.80 10.27 -19.81
C GLN A 38 16.10 8.97 -19.07
N ASN A 39 15.06 8.25 -18.62
CA ASN A 39 15.23 7.01 -17.88
C ASN A 39 14.26 5.93 -18.39
N LYS A 40 14.66 5.31 -19.51
CA LYS A 40 13.90 4.24 -20.18
C LYS A 40 13.56 3.08 -19.25
N VAL A 41 14.48 2.74 -18.33
CA VAL A 41 14.29 1.61 -17.41
C VAL A 41 13.18 1.91 -16.41
N MET A 42 13.22 3.08 -15.75
CA MET A 42 12.19 3.44 -14.77
C MET A 42 10.82 3.63 -15.44
N ALA A 43 10.77 4.29 -16.60
CA ALA A 43 9.54 4.48 -17.36
C ALA A 43 8.92 3.13 -17.80
N SER A 44 9.75 2.20 -18.30
CA SER A 44 9.28 0.85 -18.69
C SER A 44 8.80 0.05 -17.48
N THR A 45 9.44 0.23 -16.33
CA THR A 45 9.07 -0.45 -15.08
C THR A 45 7.71 0.04 -14.56
N TRP A 46 7.42 1.35 -14.67
CA TRP A 46 6.10 1.92 -14.37
C TRP A 46 5.01 1.36 -15.27
N ILE A 47 5.27 1.34 -16.58
CA ILE A 47 4.36 0.79 -17.58
C ILE A 47 4.04 -0.67 -17.23
N LEU A 48 5.07 -1.49 -16.99
CA LEU A 48 4.93 -2.89 -16.63
C LEU A 48 4.06 -3.09 -15.39
N PHE A 49 4.38 -2.45 -14.26
CA PHE A 49 3.61 -2.64 -13.03
C PHE A 49 2.19 -2.05 -13.13
N SER A 50 1.98 -1.00 -13.91
CA SER A 50 0.63 -0.46 -14.19
C SER A 50 -0.21 -1.47 -14.97
N PHE A 51 0.35 -2.14 -15.97
CA PHE A 51 -0.31 -3.23 -16.70
C PHE A 51 -0.63 -4.42 -15.80
N VAL A 52 0.34 -4.85 -14.98
CA VAL A 52 0.11 -5.98 -14.05
C VAL A 52 -0.98 -5.63 -13.04
N LEU A 53 -1.00 -4.40 -12.52
CA LEU A 53 -2.04 -3.97 -11.57
C LEU A 53 -3.42 -3.88 -12.26
N ALA A 54 -3.48 -3.52 -13.55
CA ALA A 54 -4.72 -3.44 -14.32
C ALA A 54 -5.42 -4.79 -14.52
N VAL A 55 -4.71 -5.91 -14.33
CA VAL A 55 -5.30 -7.25 -14.39
C VAL A 55 -6.23 -7.50 -13.18
N PHE A 56 -5.90 -6.96 -12.00
CA PHE A 56 -6.63 -7.29 -10.78
C PHE A 56 -8.11 -6.88 -10.76
N PRO A 57 -8.51 -5.67 -11.23
CA PRO A 57 -9.91 -5.31 -11.35
C PRO A 57 -10.74 -6.22 -12.27
N LEU A 58 -10.10 -6.81 -13.29
CA LEU A 58 -10.71 -7.75 -14.25
C LEU A 58 -10.87 -9.18 -13.67
N MET A 59 -10.18 -9.49 -12.57
CA MET A 59 -10.21 -10.82 -11.98
C MET A 59 -11.52 -11.06 -11.21
N PRO A 60 -12.03 -12.31 -11.22
CA PRO A 60 -13.29 -12.63 -10.54
C PRO A 60 -13.16 -12.44 -9.03
N VAL A 61 -14.22 -11.97 -8.38
CA VAL A 61 -14.25 -11.72 -6.92
C VAL A 61 -13.64 -12.89 -6.13
N VAL A 62 -12.74 -12.55 -5.21
CA VAL A 62 -12.06 -13.48 -4.29
C VAL A 62 -13.08 -14.30 -3.48
N GLY A 63 -12.73 -15.55 -3.16
CA GLY A 63 -13.47 -16.38 -2.20
C GLY A 63 -14.21 -17.58 -2.80
N ARG A 64 -14.15 -17.79 -4.11
CA ARG A 64 -14.81 -18.96 -4.75
C ARG A 64 -13.97 -20.24 -4.71
N ALA A 65 -12.65 -20.15 -4.76
CA ALA A 65 -11.74 -21.29 -4.70
C ALA A 65 -10.37 -20.88 -4.13
N SER A 66 -9.87 -21.62 -3.15
CA SER A 66 -8.55 -21.39 -2.56
C SER A 66 -7.44 -21.93 -3.46
N ASN A 67 -6.47 -21.08 -3.81
CA ASN A 67 -5.32 -21.41 -4.65
C ASN A 67 -4.01 -21.17 -3.89
N ILE A 68 -3.67 -22.10 -3.01
CA ILE A 68 -2.51 -22.00 -2.10
C ILE A 68 -1.15 -21.94 -2.82
N PRO A 69 -0.93 -22.62 -3.97
CA PRO A 69 0.31 -22.45 -4.73
C PRO A 69 0.54 -21.00 -5.16
N LEU A 70 -0.52 -20.25 -5.46
CA LEU A 70 -0.41 -18.86 -5.86
C LEU A 70 -0.05 -17.94 -4.70
N VAL A 71 -0.60 -18.20 -3.50
CA VAL A 71 -0.21 -17.51 -2.26
C VAL A 71 1.27 -17.79 -1.93
N THR A 72 1.70 -19.05 -2.10
CA THR A 72 3.10 -19.45 -1.92
C THR A 72 4.01 -18.72 -2.91
N GLY A 73 3.61 -18.66 -4.18
CA GLY A 73 4.31 -17.91 -5.23
C GLY A 73 4.42 -16.41 -4.91
N ALA A 74 3.33 -15.81 -4.41
CA ALA A 74 3.32 -14.40 -3.98
C ALA A 74 4.31 -14.13 -2.85
N GLY A 75 4.37 -15.02 -1.86
CA GLY A 75 5.35 -14.92 -0.78
C GLY A 75 6.80 -15.07 -1.25
N LEU A 76 7.07 -16.02 -2.17
CA LEU A 76 8.41 -16.17 -2.77
C LEU A 76 8.81 -14.92 -3.58
N LEU A 77 7.88 -14.36 -4.37
CA LEU A 77 8.12 -13.12 -5.10
C LEU A 77 8.35 -11.94 -4.16
N SER A 78 7.70 -11.91 -3.00
CA SER A 78 7.89 -10.88 -1.97
C SER A 78 9.29 -10.97 -1.33
N VAL A 79 9.79 -12.19 -1.14
CA VAL A 79 11.18 -12.43 -0.71
C VAL A 79 12.17 -11.94 -1.78
N ILE A 80 11.94 -12.27 -3.06
CA ILE A 80 12.80 -11.80 -4.15
C ILE A 80 12.78 -10.27 -4.23
N PHE A 81 11.60 -9.66 -4.16
CA PHE A 81 11.42 -8.22 -4.14
C PHE A 81 12.21 -7.53 -3.02
N GLY A 82 12.09 -8.03 -1.77
CA GLY A 82 12.84 -7.50 -0.63
C GLY A 82 14.36 -7.56 -0.86
N CYS A 83 14.87 -8.69 -1.36
CA CYS A 83 16.28 -8.88 -1.68
C CYS A 83 16.77 -7.94 -2.79
N VAL A 84 16.01 -7.77 -3.87
CA VAL A 84 16.35 -6.89 -4.99
C VAL A 84 16.38 -5.43 -4.53
N CYS A 85 15.35 -4.98 -3.79
CA CYS A 85 15.30 -3.64 -3.21
C CYS A 85 16.50 -3.36 -2.31
N TRP A 86 16.83 -4.31 -1.43
CA TRP A 86 18.00 -4.20 -0.56
C TRP A 86 19.33 -4.14 -1.32
N ALA A 87 19.50 -5.01 -2.31
CA ALA A 87 20.72 -5.05 -3.14
C ALA A 87 20.89 -3.78 -3.98
N SER A 88 19.81 -3.25 -4.55
CA SER A 88 19.81 -2.01 -5.32
C SER A 88 20.30 -0.83 -4.48
N PHE A 89 19.86 -0.75 -3.22
CA PHE A 89 20.29 0.30 -2.31
C PHE A 89 21.75 0.14 -1.87
N ARG A 90 22.21 -1.10 -1.66
CA ARG A 90 23.60 -1.40 -1.25
C ARG A 90 24.64 -1.06 -2.32
N THR A 91 24.27 -1.13 -3.60
CA THR A 91 25.16 -0.82 -4.74
C THR A 91 25.33 0.69 -4.95
N GLY A 92 24.45 1.52 -4.37
CA GLY A 92 24.64 2.96 -4.29
C GLY A 92 25.89 3.32 -3.49
N LYS A 93 26.69 4.29 -3.94
CA LYS A 93 28.00 4.72 -3.39
C LYS A 93 28.04 5.17 -1.89
N MET A 94 27.04 4.87 -1.06
CA MET A 94 27.02 5.21 0.37
C MET A 94 27.07 3.95 1.25
N LYS A 95 28.28 3.39 1.39
CA LYS A 95 28.62 2.37 2.41
C LYS A 95 28.51 2.89 3.86
N ALA A 96 28.28 4.19 4.07
CA ALA A 96 28.70 4.89 5.29
C ALA A 96 27.68 4.93 6.44
N LEU A 97 26.42 4.52 6.26
CA LEU A 97 25.40 4.62 7.31
C LEU A 97 24.69 3.30 7.62
N HIS A 98 25.32 2.15 7.33
CA HIS A 98 24.66 0.88 7.58
C HIS A 98 24.92 0.40 9.01
N THR A 99 24.00 0.70 9.92
CA THR A 99 24.05 0.15 11.27
C THR A 99 23.76 -1.35 11.21
N SER A 100 24.55 -2.16 11.92
CA SER A 100 24.35 -3.62 12.03
C SER A 100 22.93 -4.02 12.46
N ILE A 101 22.19 -3.08 13.06
CA ILE A 101 20.78 -3.17 13.47
C ILE A 101 19.83 -3.25 12.26
N GLU A 102 19.99 -2.40 11.24
CA GLU A 102 19.10 -2.37 10.06
C GLU A 102 19.14 -3.70 9.30
N ARG A 103 20.35 -4.26 9.14
CA ARG A 103 20.55 -5.58 8.56
C ARG A 103 19.84 -6.67 9.35
N ARG A 104 19.86 -6.60 10.69
CA ARG A 104 19.15 -7.56 11.54
C ARG A 104 17.64 -7.44 11.36
N ILE A 105 17.10 -6.23 11.35
CA ILE A 105 15.66 -5.99 11.13
C ILE A 105 15.22 -6.55 9.78
N PHE A 106 15.96 -6.23 8.71
CA PHE A 106 15.67 -6.75 7.37
C PHE A 106 15.67 -8.29 7.35
N ILE A 107 16.72 -8.93 7.87
CA ILE A 107 16.79 -10.41 7.95
C ILE A 107 15.61 -10.98 8.72
N THR A 108 15.24 -10.39 9.86
CA THR A 108 14.07 -10.82 10.64
C THR A 108 12.77 -10.71 9.84
N GLN A 109 12.57 -9.62 9.09
CA GLN A 109 11.38 -9.45 8.23
C GLN A 109 11.32 -10.50 7.11
N MET A 110 12.46 -10.80 6.48
CA MET A 110 12.54 -11.86 5.47
C MET A 110 12.19 -13.23 6.05
N LEU A 111 12.66 -13.52 7.27
CA LEU A 111 12.30 -14.75 7.98
C LEU A 111 10.80 -14.79 8.32
N ILE A 112 10.21 -13.68 8.74
CA ILE A 112 8.76 -13.59 9.03
C ILE A 112 7.93 -13.90 7.77
N ILE A 113 8.33 -13.41 6.60
CA ILE A 113 7.65 -13.74 5.33
C ILE A 113 7.75 -15.25 5.04
N ILE A 114 8.94 -15.84 5.18
CA ILE A 114 9.14 -17.28 4.97
C ILE A 114 8.29 -18.11 5.95
N MET A 115 8.25 -17.70 7.22
CA MET A 115 7.39 -18.32 8.23
C MET A 115 5.90 -18.17 7.90
N SER A 116 5.48 -17.04 7.34
CA SER A 116 4.10 -16.82 6.89
C SER A 116 3.71 -17.81 5.78
N ILE A 117 4.59 -18.02 4.80
CA ILE A 117 4.38 -19.01 3.73
C ILE A 117 4.24 -20.42 4.32
N TYR A 118 5.14 -20.78 5.25
CA TYR A 118 5.10 -22.07 5.93
C TYR A 118 3.78 -22.27 6.69
N VAL A 119 3.34 -21.26 7.44
CA VAL A 119 2.08 -21.31 8.21
C VAL A 119 0.88 -21.45 7.29
N VAL A 120 0.77 -20.65 6.22
CA VAL A 120 -0.34 -20.79 5.25
C VAL A 120 -0.40 -22.21 4.70
N LYS A 121 0.73 -22.73 4.21
CA LYS A 121 0.78 -24.08 3.60
C LYS A 121 0.40 -25.17 4.61
N THR A 122 0.94 -25.12 5.82
CA THR A 122 0.71 -26.14 6.85
C THR A 122 -0.70 -26.05 7.44
N THR A 123 -1.25 -24.86 7.63
CA THR A 123 -2.63 -24.66 8.07
C THR A 123 -3.62 -25.23 7.07
N HIS A 124 -3.47 -24.92 5.78
CA HIS A 124 -4.33 -25.50 4.74
C HIS A 124 -4.20 -27.03 4.64
N ALA A 125 -2.98 -27.57 4.76
CA ALA A 125 -2.77 -29.02 4.78
C ALA A 125 -3.38 -29.71 6.02
N SER A 126 -3.35 -29.06 7.19
CA SER A 126 -3.97 -29.56 8.42
C SER A 126 -5.50 -29.56 8.33
N LEU A 127 -6.07 -28.48 7.78
CA LEU A 127 -7.51 -28.35 7.56
C LEU A 127 -8.03 -29.35 6.51
N ALA A 128 -7.28 -29.56 5.43
CA ALA A 128 -7.60 -30.58 4.43
C ALA A 128 -7.60 -32.00 5.03
N ARG A 129 -6.72 -32.27 6.00
CA ARG A 129 -6.67 -33.53 6.77
C ARG A 129 -7.65 -33.58 7.96
N LYS A 130 -8.48 -32.54 8.16
CA LYS A 130 -9.42 -32.41 9.29
C LYS A 130 -8.76 -32.49 10.67
N GLN A 131 -7.47 -32.16 10.78
CA GLN A 131 -6.71 -32.16 12.04
C GLN A 131 -6.88 -30.87 12.85
N GLY A 132 -7.68 -29.92 12.34
CA GLY A 132 -7.88 -28.61 12.96
C GLY A 132 -6.71 -27.65 12.74
N LEU A 133 -6.71 -26.54 13.49
CA LEU A 133 -5.65 -25.53 13.44
C LEU A 133 -4.53 -25.89 14.43
N PRO A 134 -3.28 -26.11 13.97
CA PRO A 134 -2.17 -26.34 14.88
C PRO A 134 -1.89 -25.11 15.76
N VAL A 135 -1.74 -25.31 17.07
CA VAL A 135 -1.48 -24.22 18.04
C VAL A 135 -0.21 -23.44 17.70
N ILE A 136 0.83 -24.13 17.21
CA ILE A 136 2.09 -23.48 16.79
C ILE A 136 1.85 -22.48 15.65
N ASN A 137 1.03 -22.86 14.66
CA ASN A 137 0.68 -22.00 13.53
C ASN A 137 -0.12 -20.78 13.98
N GLN A 138 -1.03 -20.98 14.94
CA GLN A 138 -1.79 -19.90 15.53
C GLN A 138 -0.88 -18.89 16.24
N ILE A 139 0.06 -19.36 17.08
CA ILE A 139 1.02 -18.49 17.76
C ILE A 139 1.86 -17.70 16.75
N ILE A 140 2.40 -18.36 15.71
CA ILE A 140 3.20 -17.69 14.69
C ILE A 140 2.37 -16.63 13.93
N SER A 141 1.09 -16.91 13.65
CA SER A 141 0.21 -15.95 12.96
C SER A 141 -0.01 -14.70 13.79
N TRP A 142 -0.35 -14.85 15.09
CA TRP A 142 -0.52 -13.72 16.00
C TRP A 142 0.77 -12.94 16.22
N MET A 143 1.91 -13.63 16.35
CA MET A 143 3.22 -12.99 16.46
C MET A 143 3.58 -12.22 15.18
N THR A 144 3.23 -12.75 14.01
CA THR A 144 3.43 -12.06 12.72
C THR A 144 2.58 -10.79 12.65
N LEU A 145 1.32 -10.84 13.09
CA LEU A 145 0.45 -9.67 13.19
C LEU A 145 1.00 -8.62 14.16
N ALA A 146 1.47 -9.00 15.34
CA ALA A 146 2.11 -8.06 16.26
C ALA A 146 3.39 -7.45 15.65
N SER A 147 4.17 -8.26 14.92
CA SER A 147 5.40 -7.81 14.27
C SER A 147 5.16 -6.78 13.16
N SER A 148 3.98 -6.77 12.52
CA SER A 148 3.72 -5.85 11.40
C SER A 148 3.73 -4.38 11.82
N PHE A 149 3.35 -4.09 13.07
CA PHE A 149 3.38 -2.76 13.67
C PHE A 149 4.75 -2.43 14.27
N LEU A 150 5.38 -3.41 14.93
CA LEU A 150 6.61 -3.19 15.69
C LEU A 150 7.84 -3.03 14.80
N MET A 151 7.96 -3.85 13.74
CA MET A 151 9.16 -3.87 12.89
C MET A 151 9.39 -2.55 12.13
N PRO A 152 8.36 -1.88 11.57
CA PRO A 152 8.53 -0.57 10.98
C PRO A 152 9.09 0.47 11.94
N VAL A 153 8.52 0.58 13.15
CA VAL A 153 8.89 1.60 14.14
C VAL A 153 10.31 1.42 14.67
N LEU A 154 10.81 0.19 14.70
CA LEU A 154 12.21 -0.13 15.05
C LEU A 154 13.21 0.17 13.93
N SER A 155 12.76 0.25 12.67
CA SER A 155 13.61 0.53 11.52
C SER A 155 14.22 1.93 11.60
N SER A 156 15.21 2.23 10.76
CA SER A 156 15.64 3.63 10.62
C SER A 156 14.56 4.47 9.95
N THR A 157 14.63 5.78 10.15
CA THR A 157 13.76 6.77 9.50
C THR A 157 14.29 7.19 8.13
N VAL A 158 15.39 6.57 7.69
CA VAL A 158 15.89 6.71 6.32
C VAL A 158 14.82 6.23 5.37
N PHE A 159 14.46 7.11 4.44
CA PHE A 159 13.30 7.00 3.56
C PHE A 159 13.08 5.58 2.99
N PHE A 160 14.07 5.04 2.29
CA PHE A 160 13.95 3.76 1.60
C PHE A 160 13.85 2.58 2.57
N HIS A 161 14.66 2.57 3.63
CA HIS A 161 14.64 1.51 4.64
C HIS A 161 13.33 1.49 5.42
N ARG A 162 12.75 2.66 5.72
CA ARG A 162 11.47 2.77 6.40
C ARG A 162 10.33 2.25 5.54
N LEU A 163 10.23 2.70 4.29
CA LEU A 163 9.16 2.28 3.38
C LEU A 163 9.25 0.79 3.02
N LEU A 164 10.47 0.27 2.81
CA LEU A 164 10.68 -1.16 2.56
C LEU A 164 10.28 -1.99 3.79
N SER A 165 10.65 -1.54 4.99
CA SER A 165 10.28 -2.20 6.24
C SER A 165 8.76 -2.24 6.43
N ILE A 166 8.05 -1.12 6.20
CA ILE A 166 6.58 -1.05 6.24
C ILE A 166 5.98 -2.02 5.21
N SER A 167 6.46 -1.99 3.97
CA SER A 167 5.94 -2.83 2.90
C SER A 167 6.09 -4.32 3.21
N LEU A 168 7.27 -4.77 3.63
CA LEU A 168 7.53 -6.18 3.93
C LEU A 168 6.73 -6.67 5.15
N SER A 169 6.52 -5.82 6.16
CA SER A 169 5.77 -6.18 7.37
C SER A 169 4.26 -6.27 7.12
N LEU A 170 3.72 -5.44 6.23
CA LEU A 170 2.33 -5.48 5.82
C LEU A 170 2.06 -6.62 4.82
N ILE A 171 3.01 -6.92 3.92
CA ILE A 171 2.91 -8.06 3.01
C ILE A 171 2.88 -9.38 3.79
N SER A 172 3.71 -9.57 4.83
CA SER A 172 3.70 -10.81 5.60
C SER A 172 2.35 -11.07 6.29
N THR A 173 1.73 -10.03 6.84
CA THR A 173 0.39 -10.13 7.44
C THR A 173 -0.70 -10.35 6.41
N TYR A 174 -0.61 -9.70 5.25
CA TYR A 174 -1.56 -9.91 4.16
C TYR A 174 -1.50 -11.35 3.62
N LEU A 175 -0.31 -11.95 3.53
CA LEU A 175 -0.14 -13.34 3.09
C LEU A 175 -0.88 -14.33 4.01
N LEU A 176 -0.82 -14.13 5.33
CA LEU A 176 -1.57 -14.96 6.30
C LEU A 176 -3.09 -14.83 6.16
N LEU A 177 -3.55 -13.69 5.65
CA LEU A 177 -4.95 -13.36 5.44
C LEU A 177 -5.42 -13.62 3.99
N SER A 178 -4.63 -14.32 3.18
CA SER A 178 -4.90 -14.56 1.76
C SER A 178 -5.12 -16.03 1.45
N THR A 179 -6.12 -16.33 0.61
CA THR A 179 -6.42 -17.71 0.17
C THR A 179 -6.20 -17.95 -1.32
N GLY A 180 -5.88 -16.90 -2.09
CA GLY A 180 -5.73 -17.01 -3.55
C GLY A 180 -4.88 -15.92 -4.19
N TYR A 181 -5.26 -15.50 -5.40
CA TYR A 181 -4.48 -14.58 -6.24
C TYR A 181 -4.32 -13.17 -5.65
N GLU A 182 -5.23 -12.77 -4.76
CA GLU A 182 -5.17 -11.51 -4.04
C GLU A 182 -3.85 -11.30 -3.27
N ALA A 183 -3.15 -12.38 -2.89
CA ALA A 183 -1.86 -12.32 -2.21
C ALA A 183 -0.80 -11.54 -3.02
N LEU A 184 -0.92 -11.51 -4.35
CA LEU A 184 -0.03 -10.78 -5.25
C LEU A 184 -0.32 -9.28 -5.29
N PHE A 185 -1.54 -8.86 -4.97
CA PHE A 185 -1.98 -7.47 -5.08
C PHE A 185 -1.13 -6.49 -4.27
N PRO A 186 -0.92 -6.66 -2.95
CA PRO A 186 -0.12 -5.72 -2.17
C PRO A 186 1.33 -5.68 -2.64
N LEU A 187 1.89 -6.79 -3.13
CA LEU A 187 3.25 -6.84 -3.68
C LEU A 187 3.37 -5.97 -4.94
N VAL A 188 2.46 -6.16 -5.90
CA VAL A 188 2.44 -5.37 -7.15
C VAL A 188 2.18 -3.89 -6.85
N LEU A 189 1.26 -3.61 -5.91
CA LEU A 189 0.98 -2.25 -5.44
C LEU A 189 2.22 -1.60 -4.82
N CYS A 190 2.93 -2.30 -3.92
CA CYS A 190 4.20 -1.83 -3.36
C CYS A 190 5.22 -1.50 -4.46
N CYS A 191 5.45 -2.42 -5.40
CA CYS A 191 6.36 -2.18 -6.53
C CYS A 191 5.98 -0.91 -7.31
N LEU A 192 4.69 -0.75 -7.64
CA LEU A 192 4.21 0.43 -8.34
C LEU A 192 4.43 1.71 -7.53
N MET A 193 4.18 1.68 -6.21
CA MET A 193 4.42 2.82 -5.32
C MET A 193 5.90 3.20 -5.24
N PHE A 194 6.81 2.23 -5.15
CA PHE A 194 8.26 2.51 -5.20
C PHE A 194 8.68 3.14 -6.52
N VAL A 195 8.16 2.64 -7.64
CA VAL A 195 8.44 3.21 -8.97
C VAL A 195 7.85 4.62 -9.08
N TRP A 196 6.65 4.84 -8.55
CA TRP A 196 6.01 6.16 -8.53
C TRP A 196 6.88 7.19 -7.83
N ILE A 197 7.33 6.88 -6.62
CA ILE A 197 8.20 7.76 -5.82
C ILE A 197 9.47 8.11 -6.59
N ASN A 198 10.14 7.11 -7.18
CA ASN A 198 11.37 7.37 -7.92
C ASN A 198 11.12 8.20 -9.19
N LEU A 199 10.01 7.98 -9.91
CA LEU A 199 9.64 8.79 -11.07
C LEU A 199 9.36 10.25 -10.69
N GLU A 200 8.65 10.49 -9.58
CA GLU A 200 8.39 11.85 -9.10
C GLU A 200 9.70 12.57 -8.75
N GLN A 201 10.67 11.85 -8.22
CA GLN A 201 11.97 12.40 -7.87
C GLN A 201 12.79 12.80 -9.08
N GLU A 202 12.81 11.97 -10.12
CA GLU A 202 13.39 12.34 -11.42
C GLU A 202 12.70 13.58 -11.98
N THR A 203 11.36 13.67 -11.93
CA THR A 203 10.66 14.88 -12.42
C THR A 203 11.01 16.16 -11.67
N VAL A 204 11.26 16.08 -10.35
CA VAL A 204 11.68 17.26 -9.57
C VAL A 204 13.10 17.70 -9.96
N GLN A 205 14.01 16.75 -10.19
CA GLN A 205 15.37 17.04 -10.64
C GLN A 205 15.38 17.74 -12.01
N ILE A 206 14.54 17.27 -12.95
CA ILE A 206 14.42 17.85 -14.30
C ILE A 206 13.99 19.32 -14.26
N HIS A 207 13.06 19.67 -13.38
CA HIS A 207 12.55 21.03 -13.29
C HIS A 207 13.46 21.98 -12.48
N GLY A 208 14.58 21.49 -11.93
CA GLY A 208 15.61 22.31 -11.28
C GLY A 208 15.17 23.00 -9.99
N ILE A 209 14.19 22.45 -9.28
CA ILE A 209 13.45 23.16 -8.21
C ILE A 209 14.13 23.04 -6.83
N SER A 210 15.02 22.05 -6.66
CA SER A 210 15.85 21.90 -5.46
C SER A 210 17.22 21.32 -5.84
N PRO A 211 18.29 21.60 -5.07
CA PRO A 211 19.56 20.89 -5.24
C PRO A 211 19.31 19.40 -5.03
N ALA A 212 19.84 18.57 -5.94
CA ALA A 212 19.62 17.13 -6.01
C ALA A 212 20.05 16.41 -4.73
N GLN A 213 19.18 16.40 -3.71
CA GLN A 213 19.33 15.51 -2.57
C GLN A 213 18.92 14.11 -3.04
N LYS A 214 19.88 13.17 -2.98
CA LYS A 214 19.59 11.75 -3.27
C LYS A 214 18.55 11.25 -2.28
N LEU A 215 17.57 10.46 -2.77
CA LEU A 215 16.53 9.81 -1.98
C LEU A 215 17.05 9.09 -0.73
N SER A 216 18.30 8.62 -0.79
CA SER A 216 19.01 7.92 0.29
C SER A 216 19.45 8.81 1.46
N MET A 217 19.42 10.14 1.32
CA MET A 217 19.79 11.11 2.36
C MET A 217 18.57 11.77 3.03
N ILE A 218 17.36 11.55 2.51
CA ILE A 218 16.14 12.13 3.05
C ILE A 218 15.70 11.31 4.27
N ASP A 219 15.54 11.98 5.40
CA ASP A 219 15.07 11.40 6.65
C ASP A 219 13.65 11.89 6.93
N PHE A 220 12.72 10.96 7.21
CA PHE A 220 11.34 11.29 7.59
C PHE A 220 11.27 12.12 8.89
N ALA A 221 12.28 12.05 9.75
CA ALA A 221 12.35 12.81 10.99
C ALA A 221 12.73 14.29 10.76
N GLN A 222 13.41 14.61 9.64
CA GLN A 222 13.68 15.99 9.22
C GLN A 222 12.55 16.49 8.33
N LYS A 223 11.35 16.66 8.89
CA LYS A 223 10.33 17.47 8.21
C LYS A 223 10.91 18.89 8.05
N ALA A 224 11.01 19.35 6.81
CA ALA A 224 11.58 20.65 6.48
C ALA A 224 10.92 21.74 7.35
N ASP A 225 11.74 22.49 8.09
CA ASP A 225 11.31 23.70 8.78
C ASP A 225 10.55 24.59 7.79
N GLY A 226 9.45 25.20 8.25
CA GLY A 226 8.43 25.87 7.42
C GLY A 226 8.90 27.06 6.56
N THR A 227 10.21 27.28 6.44
CA THR A 227 10.86 28.35 5.67
C THR A 227 11.13 27.99 4.21
N GLN A 228 11.00 26.73 3.77
CA GLN A 228 11.23 26.31 2.37
C GLN A 228 10.01 25.66 1.69
N LEU A 229 8.79 26.10 2.03
CA LEU A 229 7.58 25.60 1.38
C LEU A 229 7.44 26.14 -0.05
N ARG A 230 7.46 25.24 -1.04
CA ARG A 230 7.24 25.56 -2.46
C ARG A 230 5.76 25.85 -2.73
N GLN A 231 5.51 26.81 -3.63
CA GLN A 231 4.17 27.12 -4.13
C GLN A 231 3.54 25.98 -4.96
N ILE A 232 2.23 25.75 -4.80
CA ILE A 232 1.43 24.73 -5.48
C ILE A 232 1.49 24.90 -7.00
N ARG A 233 1.75 23.82 -7.73
CA ARG A 233 1.77 23.77 -9.20
C ARG A 233 0.84 22.67 -9.74
N LEU A 234 0.62 22.66 -11.06
CA LEU A 234 -0.21 21.66 -11.72
C LEU A 234 0.29 20.22 -11.50
N ASP A 235 1.59 20.02 -11.32
CA ASP A 235 2.17 18.71 -10.96
C ASP A 235 1.63 18.17 -9.64
N ASP A 236 1.32 19.06 -8.70
CA ASP A 236 0.83 18.71 -7.37
C ASP A 236 -0.64 18.27 -7.44
N ILE A 237 -1.42 18.89 -8.33
CA ILE A 237 -2.78 18.44 -8.66
C ILE A 237 -2.75 17.04 -9.28
N ARG A 238 -1.80 16.77 -10.20
CA ARG A 238 -1.62 15.43 -10.79
C ARG A 238 -1.26 14.39 -9.72
N ARG A 239 -0.35 14.72 -8.79
CA ARG A 239 0.04 13.82 -7.69
C ARG A 239 -1.14 13.49 -6.77
N SER A 240 -1.92 14.50 -6.38
CA SER A 240 -3.15 14.30 -5.59
C SER A 240 -4.16 13.44 -6.33
N TYR A 241 -4.29 13.61 -7.65
CA TYR A 241 -5.17 12.77 -8.46
C TYR A 241 -4.69 11.31 -8.54
N PHE A 242 -3.40 11.08 -8.81
CA PHE A 242 -2.82 9.73 -8.80
C PHE A 242 -3.04 9.06 -7.45
N PHE A 243 -2.83 9.80 -6.37
CA PHE A 243 -3.11 9.33 -5.02
C PHE A 243 -4.57 8.90 -4.85
N THR A 244 -5.56 9.76 -5.14
CA THR A 244 -6.98 9.42 -4.98
C THR A 244 -7.35 8.22 -5.85
N PHE A 245 -6.81 8.12 -7.06
CA PHE A 245 -7.03 6.96 -7.93
C PHE A 245 -6.42 5.67 -7.37
N PHE A 246 -5.22 5.70 -6.81
CA PHE A 246 -4.61 4.53 -6.17
C PHE A 246 -5.35 4.11 -4.91
N ILE A 247 -5.92 5.05 -4.15
CA ILE A 247 -6.81 4.74 -3.02
C ILE A 247 -8.07 4.00 -3.50
N VAL A 248 -8.73 4.50 -4.55
CA VAL A 248 -9.91 3.82 -5.11
C VAL A 248 -9.53 2.44 -5.68
N THR A 249 -8.36 2.33 -6.31
CA THR A 249 -7.81 1.05 -6.80
C THR A 249 -7.51 0.10 -5.65
N ALA A 250 -6.98 0.58 -4.52
CA ALA A 250 -6.76 -0.20 -3.32
C ALA A 250 -8.07 -0.72 -2.70
N PHE A 251 -9.16 0.06 -2.79
CA PHE A 251 -10.48 -0.34 -2.31
C PHE A 251 -11.17 -1.40 -3.16
N PHE A 252 -11.01 -1.35 -4.49
CA PHE A 252 -11.73 -2.25 -5.41
C PHE A 252 -10.87 -3.35 -6.03
N GLY A 253 -9.54 -3.23 -5.95
CA GLY A 253 -8.60 -4.04 -6.73
C GLY A 253 -8.64 -5.53 -6.44
N THR A 254 -8.94 -5.95 -5.20
CA THR A 254 -9.01 -7.38 -4.83
C THR A 254 -10.44 -7.92 -4.75
N GLY A 255 -11.46 -7.15 -5.16
CA GLY A 255 -12.85 -7.60 -5.20
C GLY A 255 -13.80 -6.78 -4.32
N ASN A 256 -15.07 -7.20 -4.25
CA ASN A 256 -16.22 -6.40 -3.76
C ASN A 256 -16.21 -6.11 -2.26
N ILE A 257 -15.26 -5.32 -1.77
CA ILE A 257 -15.23 -4.86 -0.38
C ILE A 257 -16.51 -4.09 0.00
N ALA A 258 -17.24 -3.57 -1.00
CA ALA A 258 -18.56 -2.95 -0.83
C ALA A 258 -19.65 -3.92 -0.31
N SER A 259 -19.50 -5.24 -0.45
CA SER A 259 -20.42 -6.22 0.14
C SER A 259 -19.68 -7.10 1.14
N VAL A 260 -19.86 -6.84 2.44
CA VAL A 260 -19.31 -7.66 3.55
C VAL A 260 -19.63 -9.16 3.36
N ASN A 261 -20.71 -9.48 2.66
CA ASN A 261 -21.15 -10.84 2.35
C ASN A 261 -20.23 -11.63 1.40
N SER A 262 -19.28 -10.99 0.72
CA SER A 262 -18.31 -11.69 -0.15
C SER A 262 -17.03 -12.11 0.55
N PHE A 263 -16.85 -11.81 1.84
CA PHE A 263 -15.66 -12.22 2.57
C PHE A 263 -15.70 -13.70 2.93
N ASP A 264 -14.74 -14.44 2.41
CA ASP A 264 -14.55 -15.86 2.72
C ASP A 264 -13.94 -16.03 4.13
N PRO A 265 -14.65 -16.67 5.08
CA PRO A 265 -14.13 -17.00 6.40
C PRO A 265 -12.81 -17.77 6.37
N ALA A 266 -12.53 -18.51 5.29
CA ALA A 266 -11.30 -19.28 5.19
C ALA A 266 -10.04 -18.42 5.23
N SER A 267 -10.14 -17.13 4.90
CA SER A 267 -9.00 -16.21 4.92
C SER A 267 -8.50 -15.84 6.32
N VAL A 268 -9.26 -16.09 7.39
CA VAL A 268 -8.78 -15.92 8.79
C VAL A 268 -8.35 -17.21 9.47
N TYR A 269 -8.43 -18.36 8.79
CA TYR A 269 -8.18 -19.66 9.42
C TYR A 269 -6.74 -19.87 9.89
N CYS A 270 -5.78 -19.06 9.44
CA CYS A 270 -4.44 -19.02 10.02
C CYS A 270 -4.44 -18.56 11.50
N PHE A 271 -5.43 -17.77 11.92
CA PHE A 271 -5.55 -17.19 13.26
C PHE A 271 -6.58 -17.92 14.14
N LEU A 272 -7.74 -18.24 13.58
CA LEU A 272 -8.83 -18.87 14.31
C LEU A 272 -9.77 -19.61 13.37
N THR A 273 -10.21 -20.79 13.80
CA THR A 273 -11.21 -21.61 13.09
C THR A 273 -12.57 -21.59 13.78
N VAL A 274 -12.63 -21.24 15.06
CA VAL A 274 -13.87 -21.08 15.82
C VAL A 274 -14.49 -19.73 15.44
N PHE A 275 -15.77 -19.74 15.08
CA PHE A 275 -16.47 -18.52 14.69
C PHE A 275 -16.50 -17.51 15.85
N ASN A 276 -15.81 -16.40 15.66
CA ASN A 276 -15.87 -15.23 16.53
C ASN A 276 -16.07 -14.00 15.62
N PRO A 277 -17.31 -13.47 15.51
CA PRO A 277 -17.64 -12.46 14.52
C PRO A 277 -16.82 -11.17 14.70
N PHE A 278 -16.50 -10.80 15.94
CA PHE A 278 -15.75 -9.59 16.23
C PHE A 278 -14.28 -9.72 15.84
N VAL A 279 -13.62 -10.81 16.25
CA VAL A 279 -12.19 -11.01 15.94
C VAL A 279 -11.99 -11.27 14.45
N MET A 280 -12.84 -12.10 13.85
CA MET A 280 -12.82 -12.37 12.42
C MET A 280 -13.08 -11.09 11.62
N GLY A 281 -14.10 -10.31 12.00
CA GLY A 281 -14.39 -9.01 11.39
C GLY A 281 -13.20 -8.04 11.50
N ALA A 282 -12.57 -7.96 12.66
CA ALA A 282 -11.39 -7.10 12.87
C ALA A 282 -10.20 -7.51 11.97
N LEU A 283 -9.93 -8.80 11.82
CA LEU A 283 -8.88 -9.30 10.92
C LEU A 283 -9.18 -9.00 9.45
N MET A 284 -10.45 -9.10 9.03
CA MET A 284 -10.85 -8.71 7.67
C MET A 284 -10.72 -7.20 7.45
N MET A 285 -11.13 -6.39 8.43
CA MET A 285 -10.92 -4.95 8.38
C MET A 285 -9.43 -4.59 8.30
N TRP A 286 -8.57 -5.33 9.03
CA TRP A 286 -7.13 -5.17 8.93
C TRP A 286 -6.60 -5.55 7.53
N LYS A 287 -7.09 -6.65 6.93
CA LYS A 287 -6.74 -7.04 5.55
C LYS A 287 -7.07 -5.93 4.54
N ILE A 288 -8.25 -5.33 4.66
CA ILE A 288 -8.70 -4.22 3.80
C ILE A 288 -7.82 -2.97 4.01
N LEU A 289 -7.39 -2.71 5.25
CA LEU A 289 -6.58 -1.55 5.60
C LEU A 289 -5.18 -1.57 4.97
N ILE A 290 -4.57 -2.74 4.79
CA ILE A 290 -3.16 -2.90 4.37
C ILE A 290 -2.85 -2.15 3.06
N PRO A 291 -3.57 -2.35 1.94
CA PRO A 291 -3.33 -1.61 0.70
C PRO A 291 -3.43 -0.08 0.86
N PHE A 292 -4.35 0.42 1.70
CA PHE A 292 -4.45 1.85 1.96
C PHE A 292 -3.21 2.39 2.66
N VAL A 293 -2.73 1.71 3.70
CA VAL A 293 -1.53 2.13 4.43
C VAL A 293 -0.32 2.20 3.49
N ILE A 294 -0.18 1.23 2.57
CA ILE A 294 0.90 1.23 1.56
C ILE A 294 0.84 2.50 0.67
N VAL A 295 -0.34 2.82 0.13
CA VAL A 295 -0.53 4.01 -0.74
C VAL A 295 -0.32 5.31 0.05
N MET A 296 -0.80 5.37 1.30
CA MET A 296 -0.63 6.54 2.17
C MET A 296 0.83 6.80 2.52
N CYS A 297 1.57 5.76 2.91
CA CYS A 297 3.01 5.89 3.18
C CYS A 297 3.76 6.33 1.92
N ALA A 298 3.37 5.84 0.74
CA ALA A 298 3.97 6.28 -0.52
C ALA A 298 3.66 7.75 -0.86
N PHE A 299 2.44 8.21 -0.54
CA PHE A 299 2.06 9.61 -0.74
C PHE A 299 2.81 10.54 0.21
N GLU A 300 2.90 10.21 1.50
CA GLU A 300 3.73 10.96 2.46
C GLU A 300 5.19 11.00 2.04
N SER A 301 5.71 9.88 1.54
CA SER A 301 7.00 9.79 0.89
C SER A 301 7.17 10.84 -0.22
N ILE A 302 6.18 10.97 -1.11
CA ILE A 302 6.22 11.98 -2.17
C ILE A 302 6.16 13.39 -1.58
N GLN A 303 5.33 13.65 -0.57
CA GLN A 303 5.25 14.97 0.09
C GLN A 303 6.61 15.41 0.65
N VAL A 304 7.25 14.54 1.44
CA VAL A 304 8.55 14.82 2.07
C VAL A 304 9.62 15.00 1.00
N SER A 305 9.64 14.13 -0.01
CA SER A 305 10.67 14.14 -1.04
C SER A 305 10.55 15.33 -2.02
N THR A 306 9.36 15.94 -2.11
CA THR A 306 9.09 17.10 -2.97
C THR A 306 9.02 18.43 -2.20
N GLN A 307 9.26 18.41 -0.89
CA GLN A 307 9.20 19.56 0.03
C GLN A 307 7.89 20.36 -0.04
N LEU A 308 6.77 19.65 -0.18
CA LEU A 308 5.44 20.26 -0.24
C LEU A 308 4.81 20.32 1.14
N SER A 309 3.99 21.36 1.38
CA SER A 309 3.17 21.42 2.59
C SER A 309 2.16 20.29 2.58
N SER A 310 2.22 19.39 3.58
CA SER A 310 1.28 18.28 3.74
C SER A 310 -0.17 18.77 3.76
N ASN A 311 -0.45 19.91 4.40
CA ASN A 311 -1.80 20.47 4.51
C ASN A 311 -2.39 20.83 3.14
N SER A 312 -1.62 21.48 2.26
CA SER A 312 -2.16 21.93 0.95
C SER A 312 -2.46 20.76 0.02
N LEU A 313 -1.58 19.75 -0.04
CA LEU A 313 -1.83 18.55 -0.85
C LEU A 313 -3.02 17.75 -0.32
N PHE A 314 -3.14 17.64 1.00
CA PHE A 314 -4.27 17.00 1.65
C PHE A 314 -5.59 17.74 1.36
N LEU A 315 -5.59 19.07 1.37
CA LEU A 315 -6.76 19.88 0.98
C LEU A 315 -7.17 19.62 -0.47
N ILE A 316 -6.22 19.50 -1.41
CA ILE A 316 -6.54 19.17 -2.81
C ILE A 316 -7.20 17.78 -2.90
N VAL A 317 -6.67 16.80 -2.17
CA VAL A 317 -7.25 15.45 -2.10
C VAL A 317 -8.67 15.48 -1.54
N LEU A 318 -8.90 16.26 -0.49
CA LEU A 318 -10.22 16.45 0.12
C LEU A 318 -11.18 17.06 -0.89
N VAL A 319 -10.79 18.14 -1.58
CA VAL A 319 -11.63 18.79 -2.61
C VAL A 319 -11.97 17.81 -3.75
N ILE A 320 -11.00 17.03 -4.24
CA ILE A 320 -11.26 16.02 -5.29
C ILE A 320 -12.28 14.99 -4.79
N SER A 321 -12.15 14.55 -3.54
CA SER A 321 -13.03 13.55 -2.96
C SER A 321 -14.44 14.09 -2.70
N ASP A 322 -14.57 15.35 -2.28
CA ASP A 322 -15.86 16.03 -2.11
C ASP A 322 -16.56 16.26 -3.46
N ILE A 323 -15.81 16.62 -4.50
CA ILE A 323 -16.37 16.69 -5.87
C ILE A 323 -16.93 15.32 -6.27
N MET A 324 -16.21 14.23 -5.99
CA MET A 324 -16.69 12.88 -6.24
C MET A 324 -17.94 12.55 -5.39
N ALA A 325 -17.97 12.96 -4.12
CA ALA A 325 -19.13 12.78 -3.24
C ALA A 325 -20.38 13.52 -3.76
N LEU A 326 -20.22 14.76 -4.24
CA LEU A 326 -21.31 15.54 -4.84
C LEU A 326 -21.89 14.86 -6.08
N HIS A 327 -21.05 14.24 -6.92
CA HIS A 327 -21.55 13.46 -8.07
C HIS A 327 -22.40 12.28 -7.60
N PHE A 328 -21.99 11.57 -6.55
CA PHE A 328 -22.81 10.51 -5.98
C PHE A 328 -24.09 11.02 -5.34
N PHE A 329 -24.06 12.17 -4.69
CA PHE A 329 -25.25 12.82 -4.13
C PHE A 329 -26.31 13.05 -5.21
N PHE A 330 -25.92 13.57 -6.37
CA PHE A 330 -26.84 13.77 -7.50
C PHE A 330 -27.26 12.46 -8.20
N LEU A 331 -26.55 11.35 -7.97
CA LEU A 331 -26.90 10.02 -8.48
C LEU A 331 -27.73 9.19 -7.51
N VAL A 332 -28.02 9.70 -6.30
CA VAL A 332 -28.92 9.02 -5.35
C VAL A 332 -30.30 8.94 -5.98
N LYS A 333 -30.87 7.73 -5.98
CA LYS A 333 -32.19 7.46 -6.54
C LYS A 333 -33.21 7.36 -5.42
N ASP A 334 -34.37 7.99 -5.63
CA ASP A 334 -35.57 7.92 -4.79
C ASP A 334 -36.66 7.00 -5.39
N TYR A 335 -36.40 6.43 -6.57
CA TYR A 335 -37.30 5.52 -7.28
C TYR A 335 -36.58 4.22 -7.70
N GLY A 336 -37.35 3.17 -7.99
CA GLY A 336 -36.84 1.86 -8.42
C GLY A 336 -36.94 0.78 -7.33
N SER A 337 -36.12 -0.26 -7.42
CA SER A 337 -36.10 -1.31 -6.41
C SER A 337 -35.45 -0.83 -5.12
N TRP A 338 -35.83 -1.39 -3.97
CA TRP A 338 -35.18 -1.12 -2.68
C TRP A 338 -33.67 -1.38 -2.71
N LEU A 339 -33.22 -2.35 -3.52
CA LEU A 339 -31.81 -2.64 -3.70
C LEU A 339 -31.09 -1.51 -4.46
N ASP A 340 -31.70 -0.95 -5.51
CA ASP A 340 -31.12 0.15 -6.27
C ASP A 340 -31.05 1.44 -5.43
N ILE A 341 -32.11 1.72 -4.66
CA ILE A 341 -32.14 2.85 -3.72
C ILE A 341 -31.02 2.65 -2.68
N GLY A 342 -30.98 1.47 -2.04
CA GLY A 342 -29.98 1.15 -1.02
C GLY A 342 -28.54 1.18 -1.52
N THR A 343 -28.28 0.70 -2.73
CA THR A 343 -26.93 0.73 -3.34
C THR A 343 -26.49 2.15 -3.70
N SER A 344 -27.40 2.99 -4.24
CA SER A 344 -27.09 4.40 -4.51
C SER A 344 -26.73 5.18 -3.24
N ILE A 345 -27.49 4.97 -2.16
CA ILE A 345 -27.21 5.56 -0.84
C ILE A 345 -25.89 5.02 -0.28
N SER A 346 -25.64 3.71 -0.40
CA SER A 346 -24.42 3.07 0.09
C SER A 346 -23.17 3.63 -0.60
N HIS A 347 -23.20 3.84 -1.92
CA HIS A 347 -22.08 4.43 -2.65
C HIS A 347 -21.76 5.86 -2.16
N TYR A 348 -22.78 6.68 -1.95
CA TYR A 348 -22.60 8.03 -1.41
C TYR A 348 -21.99 8.00 0.00
N VAL A 349 -22.51 7.16 0.89
CA VAL A 349 -22.00 6.99 2.26
C VAL A 349 -20.56 6.44 2.25
N ILE A 350 -20.25 5.48 1.38
CA ILE A 350 -18.90 4.94 1.25
C ILE A 350 -17.92 6.06 0.89
N VAL A 351 -18.22 6.89 -0.12
CA VAL A 351 -17.32 7.98 -0.53
C VAL A 351 -17.12 9.00 0.60
N MET A 352 -18.18 9.42 1.29
CA MET A 352 -18.06 10.33 2.43
C MET A 352 -17.28 9.71 3.60
N SER A 353 -17.53 8.43 3.91
CA SER A 353 -16.78 7.74 4.96
C SER A 353 -15.30 7.58 4.60
N MET A 354 -15.01 7.42 3.30
CA MET A 354 -13.66 7.28 2.79
C MET A 354 -12.82 8.54 3.03
N THR A 355 -13.39 9.75 2.91
CA THR A 355 -12.63 10.98 3.18
C THR A 355 -12.22 11.11 4.64
N ILE A 356 -13.12 10.83 5.57
CA ILE A 356 -12.85 10.80 7.01
C ILE A 356 -11.80 9.72 7.32
N PHE A 357 -11.94 8.55 6.71
CA PHE A 357 -11.01 7.45 6.88
C PHE A 357 -9.59 7.79 6.36
N LEU A 358 -9.48 8.52 5.26
CA LEU A 358 -8.20 9.01 4.74
C LEU A 358 -7.51 9.99 5.70
N MET A 359 -8.26 10.83 6.43
CA MET A 359 -7.68 11.67 7.49
C MET A 359 -7.05 10.83 8.60
N PHE A 360 -7.76 9.80 9.07
CA PHE A 360 -7.24 8.88 10.08
C PHE A 360 -6.00 8.13 9.59
N LEU A 361 -6.08 7.59 8.37
CA LEU A 361 -4.98 6.90 7.72
C LEU A 361 -3.74 7.78 7.53
N SER A 362 -3.92 9.07 7.28
CA SER A 362 -2.79 10.01 7.16
C SER A 362 -2.06 10.15 8.49
N ARG A 363 -2.78 10.17 9.62
CA ARG A 363 -2.12 10.20 10.93
C ARG A 363 -1.42 8.89 11.23
N LEU A 364 -2.01 7.76 10.83
CA LEU A 364 -1.37 6.45 10.98
C LEU A 364 -0.09 6.34 10.15
N ALA A 365 -0.12 6.79 8.89
CA ALA A 365 1.05 6.80 8.03
C ALA A 365 2.16 7.68 8.61
N ASP A 366 1.84 8.89 9.07
CA ASP A 366 2.80 9.81 9.71
C ASP A 366 3.47 9.19 10.95
N ILE A 367 2.69 8.49 11.77
CA ILE A 367 3.21 7.74 12.93
C ILE A 367 4.17 6.64 12.47
N LEU A 368 3.79 5.85 11.46
CA LEU A 368 4.59 4.74 10.96
C LEU A 368 5.88 5.21 10.27
N THR A 369 5.86 6.35 9.59
CA THR A 369 6.99 6.90 8.83
C THR A 369 7.96 7.68 9.72
N THR A 370 7.46 8.53 10.62
CA THR A 370 8.29 9.45 11.42
C THR A 370 8.73 8.87 12.77
N GLN A 371 7.92 8.04 13.44
CA GLN A 371 8.29 7.56 14.78
C GLN A 371 9.39 6.50 14.75
N ARG A 372 10.38 6.65 15.64
CA ARG A 372 11.45 5.68 15.84
C ARG A 372 11.65 5.38 17.31
N ILE A 373 11.52 4.10 17.67
CA ILE A 373 11.93 3.62 18.99
C ILE A 373 13.43 3.34 18.94
N ARG A 374 14.22 4.09 19.72
CA ARG A 374 15.66 3.83 19.86
C ARG A 374 15.85 2.61 20.75
N LEU A 375 16.39 1.54 20.18
CA LEU A 375 16.92 0.44 20.99
C LEU A 375 18.14 0.95 21.76
N PRO A 376 18.29 0.64 23.06
CA PRO A 376 19.48 1.01 23.82
C PRO A 376 20.69 0.37 23.14
N GLU A 377 21.55 1.20 22.53
CA GLU A 377 22.84 0.72 22.06
C GLU A 377 23.61 0.20 23.27
N LYS A 378 24.08 -1.06 23.18
CA LYS A 378 24.94 -1.63 24.22
C LYS A 378 26.10 -0.68 24.44
N ILE A 379 26.15 -0.09 25.64
CA ILE A 379 27.30 0.65 26.15
C ILE A 379 28.52 -0.24 25.94
N LYS A 380 29.41 0.15 25.02
CA LYS A 380 30.71 -0.48 24.91
C LYS A 380 31.47 -0.09 26.18
N TRP A 381 31.53 -1.01 27.14
CA TRP A 381 32.47 -0.92 28.24
C TRP A 381 33.88 -0.95 27.62
N HIS A 382 34.50 0.22 27.51
CA HIS A 382 35.95 0.28 27.34
C HIS A 382 36.55 -0.18 28.67
N PHE A 383 37.01 -1.43 28.71
CA PHE A 383 37.93 -1.86 29.75
C PHE A 383 39.21 -1.04 29.59
N LEU A 384 39.57 -0.35 30.67
CA LEU A 384 40.69 0.58 30.79
C LEU A 384 41.96 -0.18 31.15
#